data_AF-I2IZ03-F1
#
_entry.id   AF-I2IZ03-F1
#
_cell.length_a   1.000
_cell.length_b   1.000
_cell.length_c   1.000
_cell.angle_alpha   90.00
_cell.angle_beta   90.00
_cell.angle_gamma   90.00
#
_symmetry.space_group_name_H-M   'P 1'
#
loop_
_entity.id
_entity.type
_entity.pdbx_description
1 polymer ?
#
loop_
_entity_poly.entity_id
_entity_poly.type
_entity_poly.pdbx_seq_one_letter_code
_entity_poly.pdbx_strand_id
1 'polypeptide(L)'
;MKKKSIFKASFEESLNLEDDGLRKLQQEQHDKTANYFKKGRASLWFCIKSFILALIFPIGFNFLLLIVSMAFHESDTLTLPIAKHESLTVNVFLILLLIWLFLVILGKFIKRVYLLPYRYQFHTFTFMIWFLLEIDLIVFDILLANLATWEMIGIYGIIMIVTYAIWNIELRGLRRLMYGEITGNTFRNKIAKMISLYGMGILGAGIIIKRILGIFTVDMSSSIKEFGFLLLWIFCNVLLVAVVAFIGLPYFLQAYYKWKYPEEYRDWEGKTVEEWYGKRYLKKHSELVEKKIED
;
A
#
# COMPACT_ATOMS: atom_id res chain seq x y z
N MET A 1 -30.84 6.26 -2.98
CA MET A 1 -29.81 7.32 -2.97
C MET A 1 -28.99 7.27 -4.25
N LYS A 2 -28.78 8.40 -4.94
CA LYS A 2 -27.78 8.46 -6.02
C LYS A 2 -26.40 8.18 -5.41
N LYS A 3 -25.68 7.17 -5.91
CA LYS A 3 -24.35 6.80 -5.41
C LYS A 3 -23.40 8.02 -5.58
N LYS A 4 -23.12 8.75 -4.51
CA LYS A 4 -22.16 9.87 -4.53
C LYS A 4 -20.72 9.33 -4.61
N SER A 5 -19.90 9.89 -5.49
CA SER A 5 -18.51 9.47 -5.66
C SER A 5 -17.64 9.98 -4.51
N ILE A 6 -16.77 9.14 -3.95
CA ILE A 6 -15.85 9.54 -2.88
C ILE A 6 -14.82 10.61 -3.30
N PHE A 7 -14.76 10.98 -4.58
CA PHE A 7 -13.87 12.02 -5.12
C PHE A 7 -14.57 13.38 -5.33
N LYS A 8 -15.88 13.45 -5.06
CA LYS A 8 -16.72 14.64 -5.30
C LYS A 8 -17.18 15.32 -4.01
N ALA A 9 -16.60 15.01 -2.85
CA ALA A 9 -16.95 15.67 -1.61
C ALA A 9 -16.54 17.16 -1.64
N SER A 10 -17.31 18.01 -0.95
CA SER A 10 -16.91 19.39 -0.64
C SER A 10 -15.72 19.42 0.32
N PHE A 11 -15.18 20.61 0.58
CA PHE A 11 -14.14 20.77 1.59
C PHE A 11 -14.64 20.31 2.97
N GLU A 12 -15.80 20.78 3.40
CA GLU A 12 -16.43 20.45 4.69
C GLU A 12 -16.71 18.95 4.82
N GLU A 13 -17.26 18.32 3.77
CA GLU A 13 -17.49 16.88 3.73
C GLU A 13 -16.17 16.09 3.80
N SER A 14 -15.09 16.61 3.20
CA SER A 14 -13.77 15.97 3.23
C SER A 14 -13.08 16.06 4.60
N LEU A 15 -13.41 17.07 5.43
CA LEU A 15 -12.90 17.17 6.80
C LEU A 15 -13.32 15.98 7.67
N ASN A 16 -14.44 15.31 7.36
CA ASN A 16 -14.85 14.10 8.06
C ASN A 16 -13.84 12.93 7.94
N LEU A 17 -12.88 12.99 7.00
CA LEU A 17 -11.76 12.05 6.93
C LEU A 17 -10.77 12.22 8.10
N GLU A 18 -10.79 13.35 8.81
CA GLU A 18 -10.06 13.59 10.07
C GLU A 18 -10.55 12.70 11.21
N ASP A 19 -11.80 12.27 11.15
CA ASP A 19 -12.38 11.37 12.14
C ASP A 19 -12.22 9.89 11.79
N ASP A 20 -11.61 9.57 10.65
CA ASP A 20 -11.43 8.18 10.24
C ASP A 20 -10.41 7.44 11.10
N GLY A 21 -10.89 6.51 11.93
CA GLY A 21 -10.04 5.65 12.74
C GLY A 21 -9.02 4.84 11.93
N LEU A 22 -9.35 4.47 10.69
CA LEU A 22 -8.42 3.75 9.81
C LEU A 22 -7.30 4.65 9.28
N ARG A 23 -7.62 5.88 8.88
CA ARG A 23 -6.59 6.85 8.51
C ARG A 23 -5.67 7.17 9.69
N LYS A 24 -6.22 7.30 10.90
CA LYS A 24 -5.45 7.61 12.12
C LYS A 24 -4.34 6.59 12.39
N LEU A 25 -4.47 5.35 11.92
CA LEU A 25 -3.41 4.33 12.00
C LEU A 25 -2.13 4.75 11.27
N GLN A 26 -2.23 5.57 10.22
CA GLN A 26 -1.07 6.09 9.49
C GLN A 26 -0.57 7.42 10.03
N GLN A 27 -1.27 8.05 10.97
CA GLN A 27 -0.95 9.41 11.40
C GLN A 27 0.44 9.51 12.04
N GLU A 28 0.77 8.60 12.96
CA GLU A 28 2.09 8.60 13.61
C GLU A 28 3.23 8.44 12.60
N GLN A 29 3.06 7.52 11.64
CA GLN A 29 4.04 7.29 10.58
C GLN A 29 4.11 8.48 9.61
N HIS A 30 2.97 9.10 9.31
CA HIS A 30 2.88 10.31 8.50
C HIS A 30 3.64 11.45 9.16
N ASP A 31 3.42 11.72 10.44
CA ASP A 31 4.05 12.82 11.18
C ASP A 31 5.57 12.61 11.29
N LYS A 32 6.00 11.38 11.58
CA LYS A 32 7.42 10.98 11.52
C LYS A 32 8.02 11.26 10.14
N THR A 33 7.28 10.97 9.07
CA THR A 33 7.71 11.21 7.69
C THR A 33 7.73 12.71 7.36
N ALA A 34 6.72 13.47 7.80
CA ALA A 34 6.58 14.91 7.59
C ALA A 34 7.72 15.71 8.24
N ASN A 35 8.26 15.24 9.36
CA ASN A 35 9.41 15.86 10.01
C ASN A 35 10.64 15.97 9.09
N TYR A 36 10.82 15.05 8.13
CA TYR A 36 11.92 15.12 7.18
C TYR A 36 11.74 16.23 6.13
N PHE A 37 10.56 16.81 6.01
CA PHE A 37 10.19 17.80 5.00
C PHE A 37 9.90 19.20 5.54
N LYS A 38 9.91 19.41 6.87
CA LYS A 38 9.52 20.68 7.55
C LYS A 38 10.20 21.96 7.02
N LYS A 39 11.38 21.87 6.42
CA LYS A 39 12.09 23.04 5.80
C LYS A 39 11.80 23.21 4.31
N GLY A 40 10.76 22.57 3.80
CA GLY A 40 10.42 22.53 2.38
C GLY A 40 11.36 21.73 1.50
N ARG A 41 12.26 20.94 2.10
CA ARG A 41 13.17 20.03 1.43
C ARG A 41 13.46 18.84 2.34
N ALA A 42 13.55 17.65 1.74
CA ALA A 42 14.18 16.51 2.39
C ALA A 42 15.62 16.83 2.79
N SER A 43 16.02 16.44 4.01
CA SER A 43 17.44 16.50 4.39
C SER A 43 18.28 15.59 3.48
N LEU A 44 19.54 15.94 3.26
CA LEU A 44 20.46 15.13 2.45
C LEU A 44 20.59 13.71 3.04
N TRP A 45 20.66 13.61 4.36
CA TRP A 45 20.66 12.32 5.07
C TRP A 45 19.39 11.50 4.80
N PHE A 46 18.21 12.14 4.81
CA PHE A 46 16.97 11.44 4.48
C PHE A 46 16.98 10.95 3.03
N CYS A 47 17.46 11.76 2.07
CA CYS A 47 17.60 11.33 0.68
C CYS A 47 18.53 10.11 0.54
N ILE A 48 19.70 10.13 1.19
CA ILE A 48 20.64 9.00 1.17
C ILE A 48 19.99 7.77 1.80
N LYS A 49 19.37 7.92 2.98
CA LYS A 49 18.66 6.83 3.66
C LYS A 49 17.57 6.24 2.76
N SER A 50 16.73 7.07 2.14
CA SER A 50 15.67 6.60 1.24
C SER A 50 16.23 5.91 0.00
N PHE A 51 17.36 6.38 -0.54
CA PHE A 51 18.04 5.74 -1.66
C PHE A 51 18.57 4.35 -1.27
N ILE A 52 19.25 4.23 -0.13
CA ILE A 52 19.74 2.94 0.39
C ILE A 52 18.57 1.98 0.63
N LEU A 53 17.49 2.46 1.27
CA LEU A 53 16.29 1.64 1.49
C LEU A 53 15.66 1.21 0.17
N ALA A 54 15.65 2.06 -0.85
CA ALA A 54 15.14 1.71 -2.18
C ALA A 54 15.97 0.60 -2.86
N LEU A 55 17.30 0.64 -2.69
CA LEU A 55 18.19 -0.42 -3.21
C LEU A 55 17.99 -1.75 -2.48
N ILE A 56 17.83 -1.73 -1.16
CA ILE A 56 17.72 -2.97 -0.36
C ILE A 56 16.33 -3.60 -0.52
N PHE A 57 15.27 -2.82 -0.34
CA PHE A 57 13.91 -3.34 -0.25
C PHE A 57 13.29 -3.53 -1.64
N PRO A 58 12.92 -2.47 -2.39
CA PRO A 58 12.44 -2.61 -3.76
C PRO A 58 13.34 -3.41 -4.67
N ILE A 59 14.63 -3.07 -4.77
CA ILE A 59 15.47 -3.74 -5.77
C ILE A 59 16.01 -5.06 -5.22
N GLY A 60 16.63 -5.05 -4.04
CA GLY A 60 17.29 -6.22 -3.47
C GLY A 60 16.35 -7.38 -3.14
N PHE A 61 15.22 -7.13 -2.46
CA PHE A 61 14.30 -8.22 -2.11
C PHE A 61 13.53 -8.77 -3.31
N ASN A 62 13.13 -7.94 -4.29
CA ASN A 62 12.54 -8.45 -5.54
C ASN A 62 13.58 -9.24 -6.35
N PHE A 63 14.82 -8.75 -6.41
CA PHE A 63 15.89 -9.51 -7.06
C PHE A 63 16.16 -10.86 -6.37
N LEU A 64 16.00 -10.95 -5.05
CA LEU A 64 16.06 -12.23 -4.34
C LEU A 64 14.93 -13.17 -4.77
N LEU A 65 13.72 -12.67 -5.03
CA LEU A 65 12.63 -13.49 -5.57
C LEU A 65 12.95 -14.01 -6.98
N LEU A 66 13.56 -13.19 -7.84
CA LEU A 66 14.08 -13.65 -9.13
C LEU A 66 15.10 -14.78 -8.97
N ILE A 67 16.05 -14.65 -8.02
CA ILE A 67 17.01 -15.73 -7.73
C ILE A 67 16.29 -17.00 -7.27
N VAL A 68 15.27 -16.87 -6.41
CA VAL A 68 14.46 -18.02 -5.96
C VAL A 68 13.73 -18.67 -7.13
N SER A 69 13.15 -17.89 -8.04
CA SER A 69 12.51 -18.40 -9.26
C SER A 69 13.50 -19.25 -10.08
N MET A 70 14.64 -18.65 -10.43
CA MET A 70 15.67 -19.33 -11.20
C MET A 70 16.16 -20.61 -10.50
N ALA A 71 16.40 -20.54 -9.19
CA ALA A 71 16.82 -21.70 -8.40
C ALA A 71 15.79 -22.83 -8.40
N PHE A 72 14.49 -22.53 -8.44
CA PHE A 72 13.46 -23.56 -8.55
C PHE A 72 13.45 -24.22 -9.93
N HIS A 73 13.64 -23.44 -11.00
CA HIS A 73 13.63 -23.95 -12.37
C HIS A 73 14.91 -24.69 -12.78
N GLU A 74 16.05 -24.38 -12.15
CA GLU A 74 17.35 -25.02 -12.40
C GLU A 74 17.65 -26.21 -11.47
N SER A 75 16.86 -26.43 -10.41
CA SER A 75 17.17 -27.44 -9.39
C SER A 75 16.80 -28.85 -9.81
N ASP A 76 17.81 -29.71 -9.91
CA ASP A 76 17.65 -31.17 -10.11
C ASP A 76 17.16 -31.91 -8.85
N THR A 77 17.16 -31.23 -7.69
CA THR A 77 16.83 -31.83 -6.38
C THR A 77 15.50 -31.34 -5.83
N LEU A 78 14.81 -30.42 -6.53
CA LEU A 78 13.53 -29.89 -6.11
C LEU A 78 12.47 -31.00 -6.15
N THR A 79 11.95 -31.36 -4.97
CA THR A 79 10.89 -32.38 -4.85
C THR A 79 9.50 -31.83 -5.19
N LEU A 80 9.35 -30.51 -5.24
CA LEU A 80 8.10 -29.83 -5.55
C LEU A 80 7.96 -29.68 -7.07
N PRO A 81 6.87 -30.21 -7.69
CA PRO A 81 6.64 -30.02 -9.11
C PRO A 81 6.49 -28.52 -9.45
N ILE A 82 7.17 -28.06 -10.49
CA ILE A 82 7.08 -26.69 -11.02
C ILE A 82 6.84 -26.73 -12.53
N ALA A 83 6.10 -25.74 -13.04
CA ALA A 83 5.81 -25.66 -14.47
C ALA A 83 7.11 -25.51 -15.27
N LYS A 84 7.18 -26.08 -16.47
CA LYS A 84 8.36 -25.92 -17.36
C LYS A 84 8.58 -24.49 -17.82
N HIS A 85 7.51 -23.71 -17.86
CA HIS A 85 7.57 -22.29 -18.20
C HIS A 85 7.86 -21.51 -16.92
N GLU A 86 8.84 -20.61 -16.98
CA GLU A 86 9.14 -19.67 -15.90
C GLU A 86 8.33 -18.38 -16.06
N SER A 87 7.46 -18.09 -15.09
CA SER A 87 6.66 -16.85 -15.10
C SER A 87 7.46 -15.63 -14.66
N LEU A 88 8.36 -15.78 -13.67
CA LEU A 88 9.24 -14.69 -13.21
C LEU A 88 10.63 -14.79 -13.89
N THR A 89 10.69 -14.49 -15.18
CA THR A 89 11.97 -14.40 -15.89
C THR A 89 12.72 -13.11 -15.58
N VAL A 90 14.01 -13.06 -15.93
CA VAL A 90 14.83 -11.83 -15.90
C VAL A 90 14.14 -10.68 -16.65
N ASN A 91 13.54 -10.95 -17.81
CA ASN A 91 12.86 -9.93 -18.60
C ASN A 91 11.61 -9.39 -17.87
N VAL A 92 10.83 -10.27 -17.24
CA VAL A 92 9.65 -9.88 -16.46
C VAL A 92 10.07 -9.02 -15.27
N PHE A 93 11.09 -9.44 -14.51
CA PHE A 93 11.68 -8.65 -13.43
C PHE A 93 12.09 -7.25 -13.91
N LEU A 94 12.82 -7.16 -15.02
CA LEU A 94 13.27 -5.88 -15.58
C LEU A 94 12.09 -4.98 -15.99
N ILE A 95 11.03 -5.55 -16.58
CA ILE A 95 9.81 -4.80 -16.92
C ILE A 95 9.15 -4.24 -15.65
N LEU A 96 9.00 -5.06 -14.60
CA LEU A 96 8.40 -4.64 -13.34
C LEU A 96 9.25 -3.56 -12.63
N LEU A 97 10.57 -3.72 -12.63
CA LEU A 97 11.51 -2.72 -12.13
C LEU A 97 11.36 -1.39 -12.89
N LEU A 98 11.27 -1.43 -14.23
CA LEU A 98 11.08 -0.23 -15.05
C LEU A 98 9.75 0.45 -14.75
N ILE A 99 8.66 -0.32 -14.59
CA ILE A 99 7.35 0.21 -14.18
C ILE A 99 7.45 0.90 -12.83
N TRP A 100 8.09 0.27 -11.85
CA TRP A 100 8.26 0.86 -10.52
C TRP A 100 9.12 2.12 -10.55
N LEU A 101 10.24 2.11 -11.28
CA LEU A 101 11.09 3.30 -11.48
C LEU A 101 10.33 4.44 -12.17
N PHE A 102 9.47 4.12 -13.14
CA PHE A 102 8.58 5.10 -13.76
C PHE A 102 7.61 5.72 -12.74
N LEU A 103 7.00 4.91 -11.87
CA LEU A 103 6.16 5.42 -10.76
C LEU A 103 6.95 6.29 -9.78
N VAL A 104 8.23 5.96 -9.51
CA VAL A 104 9.14 6.79 -8.72
C VAL A 104 9.38 8.14 -9.39
N ILE A 105 9.61 8.15 -10.71
CA ILE A 105 9.78 9.38 -11.50
C ILE A 105 8.49 10.21 -11.48
N LEU A 106 7.32 9.59 -11.68
CA LEU A 106 6.03 10.28 -11.60
C LEU A 106 5.83 10.96 -10.25
N GLY A 107 6.21 10.30 -9.15
CA GLY A 107 6.17 10.91 -7.83
C GLY A 107 6.99 12.19 -7.72
N LYS A 108 8.10 12.34 -8.46
CA LYS A 108 8.96 13.54 -8.41
C LYS A 108 8.28 14.81 -8.93
N PHE A 109 7.16 14.70 -9.65
CA PHE A 109 6.35 15.87 -10.03
C PHE A 109 5.63 16.50 -8.84
N ILE A 110 5.41 15.74 -7.75
CA ILE A 110 4.82 16.23 -6.51
C ILE A 110 5.90 16.95 -5.69
N LYS A 111 5.81 18.29 -5.60
CA LYS A 111 6.82 19.16 -4.98
C LYS A 111 6.32 19.96 -3.77
N ARG A 112 5.00 20.06 -3.57
CA ARG A 112 4.39 20.80 -2.46
C ARG A 112 4.64 20.06 -1.14
N VAL A 113 5.04 20.78 -0.09
CA VAL A 113 5.55 20.19 1.15
C VAL A 113 4.53 19.28 1.83
N TYR A 114 3.28 19.73 1.94
CA TYR A 114 2.19 18.95 2.53
C TYR A 114 1.91 17.62 1.81
N LEU A 115 2.34 17.45 0.55
CA LEU A 115 2.18 16.21 -0.23
C LEU A 115 3.39 15.27 -0.18
N LEU A 116 4.56 15.74 0.29
CA LEU A 116 5.79 14.94 0.25
C LEU A 116 5.73 13.67 1.11
N PRO A 117 5.10 13.67 2.31
CA PRO A 117 4.94 12.43 3.09
C PRO A 117 4.06 11.40 2.36
N TYR A 118 2.99 11.86 1.70
CA TYR A 118 2.12 10.99 0.91
C TYR A 118 2.87 10.40 -0.28
N ARG A 119 3.69 11.19 -0.98
CA ARG A 119 4.57 10.69 -2.06
C ARG A 119 5.51 9.60 -1.56
N TYR A 120 6.14 9.80 -0.40
CA TYR A 120 7.04 8.78 0.16
C TYR A 120 6.31 7.46 0.40
N GLN A 121 5.12 7.52 1.03
CA GLN A 121 4.30 6.32 1.26
C GLN A 121 3.79 5.69 -0.03
N PHE A 122 3.44 6.49 -1.04
CA PHE A 122 3.04 5.97 -2.35
C PHE A 122 4.11 5.05 -2.95
N HIS A 123 5.38 5.40 -2.85
CA HIS A 123 6.48 4.53 -3.30
C HIS A 123 6.60 3.24 -2.47
N THR A 124 6.36 3.31 -1.15
CA THR A 124 6.31 2.13 -0.28
C THR A 124 5.18 1.17 -0.67
N PHE A 125 3.96 1.68 -0.84
CA PHE A 125 2.79 0.88 -1.22
C PHE A 125 2.95 0.24 -2.60
N THR A 126 3.43 1.00 -3.59
CA THR A 126 3.68 0.47 -4.95
C THR A 126 4.78 -0.58 -4.97
N PHE A 127 5.81 -0.45 -4.13
CA PHE A 127 6.80 -1.50 -3.92
C PHE A 127 6.17 -2.76 -3.31
N MET A 128 5.35 -2.65 -2.26
CA MET A 128 4.70 -3.83 -1.65
C MET A 128 3.83 -4.61 -2.63
N ILE A 129 3.13 -3.88 -3.53
CA ILE A 129 2.34 -4.49 -4.61
C ILE A 129 3.22 -5.22 -5.60
N TRP A 130 4.33 -4.61 -6.02
CA TRP A 130 5.29 -5.28 -6.91
C TRP A 130 5.89 -6.53 -6.25
N PHE A 131 6.30 -6.44 -4.98
CA PHE A 131 6.88 -7.58 -4.26
C PHE A 131 5.92 -8.77 -4.17
N LEU A 132 4.63 -8.53 -3.87
CA LEU A 132 3.66 -9.62 -3.86
C LEU A 132 3.41 -10.16 -5.28
N LEU A 133 3.38 -9.30 -6.29
CA LEU A 133 3.20 -9.73 -7.68
C LEU A 133 4.28 -10.72 -8.11
N GLU A 134 5.54 -10.51 -7.70
CA GLU A 134 6.61 -11.48 -8.00
C GLU A 134 6.44 -12.80 -7.25
N ILE A 135 6.01 -12.77 -5.98
CA ILE A 135 5.63 -13.99 -5.25
C ILE A 135 4.51 -14.72 -5.99
N ASP A 136 3.50 -13.98 -6.47
CA ASP A 136 2.38 -14.56 -7.21
C ASP A 136 2.82 -15.25 -8.51
N LEU A 137 3.81 -14.70 -9.22
CA LEU A 137 4.37 -15.31 -10.42
C LEU A 137 5.10 -16.63 -10.10
N ILE A 138 5.90 -16.66 -9.02
CA ILE A 138 6.58 -17.90 -8.59
C ILE A 138 5.56 -18.95 -8.15
N VAL A 139 4.58 -18.56 -7.34
CA VAL A 139 3.53 -19.48 -6.86
C VAL A 139 2.67 -19.97 -8.02
N PHE A 140 2.41 -19.13 -9.02
CA PHE A 140 1.66 -19.52 -10.20
C PHE A 140 2.32 -20.69 -10.95
N ASP A 141 3.66 -20.70 -11.08
CA ASP A 141 4.38 -21.82 -11.69
C ASP A 141 4.22 -23.13 -10.89
N ILE A 142 4.19 -23.03 -9.56
CA ILE A 142 3.91 -24.18 -8.68
C ILE A 142 2.45 -24.65 -8.87
N LEU A 143 1.48 -23.74 -8.88
CA LEU A 143 0.06 -24.10 -9.05
C LEU A 143 -0.19 -24.75 -10.40
N LEU A 144 0.44 -24.25 -11.47
CA LEU A 144 0.32 -24.80 -12.82
C LEU A 144 0.78 -26.26 -12.93
N ALA A 145 1.79 -26.65 -12.15
CA ALA A 145 2.29 -28.03 -12.14
C ALA A 145 1.51 -28.98 -11.25
N ASN A 146 0.82 -28.46 -10.24
CA ASN A 146 0.20 -29.28 -9.18
C ASN A 146 -1.33 -29.31 -9.21
N LEU A 147 -1.99 -28.34 -9.86
CA LEU A 147 -3.44 -28.20 -9.83
C LEU A 147 -4.05 -28.24 -11.23
N ALA A 148 -5.27 -28.76 -11.31
CA ALA A 148 -6.08 -28.65 -12.52
C ALA A 148 -6.50 -27.20 -12.77
N THR A 149 -6.71 -26.85 -14.05
CA THR A 149 -7.08 -25.48 -14.45
C THR A 149 -8.33 -24.95 -13.73
N TRP A 150 -9.33 -25.80 -13.48
CA TRP A 150 -10.55 -25.40 -12.79
C TRP A 150 -10.33 -25.14 -11.29
N GLU A 151 -9.38 -25.82 -10.64
CA GLU A 151 -9.00 -25.58 -9.25
C GLU A 151 -8.33 -24.21 -9.12
N MET A 152 -7.41 -23.90 -10.04
CA MET A 152 -6.77 -22.58 -10.11
C MET A 152 -7.80 -21.47 -10.33
N ILE A 153 -8.74 -21.66 -11.27
CA ILE A 153 -9.86 -20.73 -11.49
C ILE A 153 -10.66 -20.55 -10.20
N GLY A 154 -10.94 -21.63 -9.47
CA GLY A 154 -11.61 -21.59 -8.17
C GLY A 154 -10.87 -20.75 -7.15
N ILE A 155 -9.55 -20.95 -7.00
CA ILE A 155 -8.71 -20.22 -6.05
C ILE A 155 -8.67 -18.73 -6.38
N TYR A 156 -8.33 -18.36 -7.62
CA TYR A 156 -8.31 -16.95 -8.04
C TYR A 156 -9.71 -16.32 -8.00
N GLY A 157 -10.76 -17.09 -8.28
CA GLY A 157 -12.15 -16.66 -8.14
C GLY A 157 -12.50 -16.28 -6.70
N ILE A 158 -12.07 -17.08 -5.72
CA ILE A 158 -12.24 -16.77 -4.28
C ILE A 158 -11.47 -15.49 -3.91
N ILE A 159 -10.20 -15.37 -4.31
CA ILE A 159 -9.39 -14.17 -4.04
C ILE A 159 -10.07 -12.93 -4.63
N MET A 160 -10.62 -13.02 -5.84
CA MET A 160 -11.33 -11.94 -6.52
C MET A 160 -12.61 -11.54 -5.80
N ILE A 161 -13.43 -12.51 -5.36
CA ILE A 161 -14.66 -12.25 -4.59
C ILE A 161 -14.33 -11.55 -3.27
N VAL A 162 -13.33 -12.03 -2.54
CA VAL A 162 -12.88 -11.43 -1.28
C VAL A 162 -12.36 -10.00 -1.53
N THR A 163 -11.53 -9.81 -2.56
CA THR A 163 -11.02 -8.49 -2.96
C THR A 163 -12.16 -7.53 -3.27
N TYR A 164 -13.12 -7.95 -4.08
CA TYR A 164 -14.31 -7.16 -4.39
C TYR A 164 -15.11 -6.80 -3.12
N ALA A 165 -15.28 -7.75 -2.19
CA ALA A 165 -15.97 -7.50 -0.93
C ALA A 165 -15.24 -6.44 -0.08
N ILE A 166 -13.91 -6.55 0.06
CA ILE A 166 -13.06 -5.58 0.77
C ILE A 166 -13.25 -4.17 0.21
N TRP A 167 -13.09 -4.00 -1.11
CA TRP A 167 -13.25 -2.70 -1.75
C TRP A 167 -14.67 -2.14 -1.59
N ASN A 168 -15.71 -2.97 -1.70
CA ASN A 168 -17.08 -2.53 -1.48
C ASN A 168 -17.37 -2.12 -0.04
N ILE A 169 -16.77 -2.80 0.94
CA ILE A 169 -16.88 -2.42 2.35
C ILE A 169 -16.24 -1.04 2.55
N GLU A 170 -15.02 -0.86 2.06
CA GLU A 170 -14.29 0.39 2.28
C GLU A 170 -14.91 1.58 1.53
N LEU A 171 -15.22 1.43 0.25
CA LEU A 171 -15.81 2.50 -0.55
C LEU A 171 -17.18 2.94 0.00
N ARG A 172 -17.99 1.99 0.51
CA ARG A 172 -19.25 2.33 1.19
C ARG A 172 -19.00 3.01 2.54
N GLY A 173 -17.99 2.56 3.27
CA GLY A 173 -17.59 3.14 4.55
C GLY A 173 -17.12 4.58 4.42
N LEU A 174 -16.20 4.87 3.50
CA LEU A 174 -15.72 6.22 3.22
C LEU A 174 -16.83 7.14 2.73
N ARG A 175 -17.73 6.64 1.88
CA ARG A 175 -18.90 7.42 1.44
C ARG A 175 -19.76 7.83 2.64
N ARG A 176 -20.10 6.88 3.52
CA ARG A 176 -20.89 7.16 4.72
C ARG A 176 -20.22 8.17 5.64
N LEU A 177 -18.91 7.97 5.87
CA LEU A 177 -18.10 8.85 6.70
C LEU A 177 -18.08 10.29 6.16
N MET A 178 -17.76 10.47 4.87
CA MET A 178 -17.62 11.81 4.30
C MET A 178 -18.94 12.56 4.17
N TYR A 179 -20.04 11.86 3.88
CA TYR A 179 -21.34 12.49 3.69
C TYR A 179 -22.19 12.57 4.97
N GLY A 180 -21.58 12.40 6.15
CA GLY A 180 -22.25 12.57 7.44
C GLY A 180 -23.39 11.58 7.71
N GLU A 181 -23.36 10.39 7.10
CA GLU A 181 -24.35 9.35 7.36
C GLU A 181 -24.07 8.71 8.73
N ILE A 182 -25.07 8.66 9.62
CA ILE A 182 -24.94 8.12 10.99
C ILE A 182 -24.24 6.76 10.98
N THR A 183 -23.02 6.73 11.52
CA THR A 183 -22.19 5.53 11.58
C THR A 183 -22.56 4.67 12.79
N GLY A 184 -23.44 3.69 12.59
CA GLY A 184 -23.62 2.60 13.56
C GLY A 184 -22.37 1.72 13.69
N ASN A 185 -22.50 0.60 14.41
CA ASN A 185 -21.45 -0.42 14.58
C ASN A 185 -21.19 -1.20 13.26
N THR A 186 -20.58 -0.55 12.28
CA THR A 186 -20.30 -1.15 10.96
C THR A 186 -19.12 -2.13 11.01
N PHE A 187 -19.08 -3.08 10.08
CA PHE A 187 -17.97 -4.04 9.94
C PHE A 187 -16.62 -3.33 9.76
N ARG A 188 -16.59 -2.20 9.01
CA ARG A 188 -15.41 -1.34 8.88
C ARG A 188 -14.92 -0.80 10.22
N ASN A 189 -15.83 -0.35 11.09
CA ASN A 189 -15.48 0.13 12.42
C ASN A 189 -14.93 -1.00 13.31
N LYS A 190 -15.41 -2.24 13.13
CA LYS A 190 -14.82 -3.42 13.79
C LYS A 190 -13.41 -3.72 13.28
N ILE A 191 -13.17 -3.62 11.96
CA ILE A 191 -11.82 -3.75 11.39
C ILE A 191 -10.90 -2.67 11.96
N ALA A 192 -11.33 -1.41 12.00
CA ALA A 192 -10.54 -0.32 12.56
C ALA A 192 -10.17 -0.56 14.03
N LYS A 193 -11.14 -1.02 14.85
CA LYS A 193 -10.90 -1.40 16.25
C LYS A 193 -9.96 -2.60 16.36
N MET A 194 -10.11 -3.61 15.51
CA MET A 194 -9.24 -4.78 15.49
C MET A 194 -7.81 -4.37 15.13
N ILE A 195 -7.62 -3.59 14.06
CA ILE A 195 -6.32 -3.09 13.67
C ILE A 195 -5.75 -2.17 14.76
N SER A 196 -6.54 -1.33 15.42
CA SER A 196 -6.06 -0.49 16.53
C SER A 196 -5.67 -1.30 17.78
N LEU A 197 -6.43 -2.35 18.11
CA LEU A 197 -6.19 -3.22 19.27
C LEU A 197 -4.96 -4.11 19.06
N TYR A 198 -4.80 -4.63 17.84
CA TYR A 198 -3.62 -5.37 17.41
C TYR A 198 -2.59 -4.46 16.72
N GLY A 199 -2.72 -3.13 16.93
CA GLY A 199 -2.06 -2.03 16.18
C GLY A 199 -0.56 -1.89 16.37
N MET A 200 0.04 -2.76 17.17
CA MET A 200 1.37 -3.26 16.85
C MET A 200 1.26 -4.22 15.66
N GLY A 201 0.93 -3.71 14.46
CA GLY A 201 0.64 -4.52 13.26
C GLY A 201 1.75 -5.50 12.88
N ILE A 202 2.97 -5.26 13.36
CA ILE A 202 4.13 -6.17 13.26
C ILE A 202 3.97 -7.40 14.17
N LEU A 203 3.43 -7.26 15.38
CA LEU A 203 3.22 -8.38 16.30
C LEU A 203 2.02 -9.25 15.90
N GLY A 204 0.89 -8.66 15.50
CA GLY A 204 -0.28 -9.43 15.06
C GLY A 204 -0.01 -10.25 13.80
N ALA A 205 0.54 -9.62 12.76
CA ALA A 205 0.99 -10.31 11.56
C ALA A 205 2.13 -11.29 11.86
N GLY A 206 3.10 -10.89 12.70
CA GLY A 206 4.20 -11.73 13.15
C GLY A 206 3.76 -12.98 13.90
N ILE A 207 2.71 -12.93 14.72
CA ILE A 207 2.14 -14.09 15.42
C ILE A 207 1.47 -15.05 14.43
N ILE A 208 0.71 -14.52 13.46
CA ILE A 208 0.07 -15.35 12.43
C ILE A 208 1.13 -16.01 11.55
N ILE A 209 2.10 -15.22 11.05
CA ILE A 209 3.23 -15.71 10.28
C ILE A 209 4.01 -16.75 11.09
N LYS A 210 4.33 -16.50 12.36
CA LYS A 210 5.03 -17.46 13.22
C LYS A 210 4.23 -18.76 13.42
N ARG A 211 2.90 -18.67 13.60
CA ARG A 211 2.04 -19.85 13.71
C ARG A 211 2.04 -20.68 12.43
N ILE A 212 1.97 -20.02 11.27
CA ILE A 212 2.00 -20.68 9.97
C ILE A 212 3.39 -21.26 9.68
N LEU A 213 4.46 -20.51 9.94
CA LEU A 213 5.84 -21.00 9.86
C LEU A 213 6.08 -22.20 10.78
N GLY A 214 5.42 -22.23 11.94
CA GLY A 214 5.41 -23.37 12.85
C GLY A 214 4.91 -24.67 12.20
N ILE A 215 3.98 -24.60 11.24
CA ILE A 215 3.49 -25.78 10.49
C ILE A 215 4.62 -26.45 9.71
N PHE A 216 5.56 -25.66 9.18
CA PHE A 216 6.70 -26.17 8.43
C PHE A 216 7.79 -26.81 9.32
N THR A 217 7.81 -26.46 10.61
CA THR A 217 8.77 -27.00 11.59
C THR A 217 8.34 -28.30 12.25
N VAL A 218 7.05 -28.67 12.15
CA VAL A 218 6.52 -29.93 12.70
C VAL A 218 6.66 -31.05 11.67
N ASP A 219 6.88 -32.28 12.14
CA ASP A 219 6.83 -33.51 11.32
C ASP A 219 5.38 -33.81 10.88
N MET A 220 4.86 -32.97 10.00
CA MET A 220 3.60 -33.14 9.28
C MET A 220 3.87 -33.79 7.91
N SER A 221 2.84 -34.43 7.34
CA SER A 221 2.91 -34.93 5.96
C SER A 221 3.20 -33.80 4.96
N SER A 222 3.81 -34.15 3.83
CA SER A 222 4.10 -33.20 2.74
C SER A 222 2.83 -32.47 2.26
N SER A 223 1.73 -33.21 2.11
CA SER A 223 0.42 -32.67 1.71
C SER A 223 -0.13 -31.59 2.65
N ILE A 224 0.08 -31.72 3.96
CA ILE A 224 -0.36 -30.71 4.94
C ILE A 224 0.52 -29.46 4.83
N LYS A 225 1.83 -29.62 4.60
CA LYS A 225 2.76 -28.50 4.41
C LYS A 225 2.46 -27.72 3.12
N GLU A 226 2.17 -28.43 2.03
CA GLU A 226 1.74 -27.85 0.74
C GLU A 226 0.42 -27.08 0.88
N PHE A 227 -0.58 -27.68 1.52
CA PHE A 227 -1.85 -27.00 1.79
C PHE A 227 -1.67 -25.77 2.69
N GLY A 228 -0.83 -25.87 3.72
CA GLY A 228 -0.47 -24.74 4.59
C GLY A 228 0.21 -23.60 3.83
N PHE A 229 1.09 -23.91 2.87
CA PHE A 229 1.71 -22.94 1.98
C PHE A 229 0.68 -22.23 1.10
N LEU A 230 -0.24 -22.98 0.49
CA LEU A 230 -1.32 -22.40 -0.31
C LEU A 230 -2.18 -21.43 0.50
N LEU A 231 -2.56 -21.83 1.72
CA LEU A 231 -3.33 -20.96 2.62
C LEU A 231 -2.56 -19.70 3.04
N LEU A 232 -1.24 -19.81 3.29
CA LEU A 232 -0.40 -18.66 3.59
C LEU A 232 -0.35 -17.69 2.42
N TRP A 233 -0.17 -18.19 1.21
CA TRP A 233 -0.12 -17.38 0.00
C TRP A 233 -1.45 -16.65 -0.26
N ILE A 234 -2.59 -17.35 -0.14
CA ILE A 234 -3.93 -16.74 -0.23
C ILE A 234 -4.10 -15.66 0.85
N PHE A 235 -3.67 -15.95 2.08
CA PHE A 235 -3.73 -15.00 3.19
C PHE A 235 -2.91 -13.74 2.91
N CYS A 236 -1.67 -13.88 2.42
CA CYS A 236 -0.81 -12.75 2.06
C CYS A 236 -1.44 -11.87 0.97
N ASN A 237 -2.07 -12.47 -0.04
CA ASN A 237 -2.81 -11.77 -1.08
C ASN A 237 -3.97 -10.94 -0.51
N VAL A 238 -4.83 -11.58 0.27
CA VAL A 238 -5.97 -10.91 0.92
C VAL A 238 -5.49 -9.83 1.89
N LEU A 239 -4.41 -10.08 2.64
CA LEU A 239 -3.82 -9.12 3.57
C LEU A 239 -3.31 -7.87 2.85
N LEU A 240 -2.58 -8.02 1.74
CA LEU A 240 -2.12 -6.86 0.98
C LEU A 240 -3.30 -6.05 0.44
N VAL A 241 -4.31 -6.70 -0.13
CA VAL A 241 -5.52 -6.04 -0.60
C VAL A 241 -6.21 -5.28 0.54
N ALA A 242 -6.31 -5.88 1.72
CA ALA A 242 -6.86 -5.24 2.90
C ALA A 242 -6.03 -4.03 3.35
N VAL A 243 -4.70 -4.11 3.33
CA VAL A 243 -3.80 -2.99 3.64
C VAL A 243 -3.98 -1.86 2.62
N VAL A 244 -4.01 -2.16 1.32
CA VAL A 244 -4.22 -1.15 0.27
C VAL A 244 -5.59 -0.48 0.42
N ALA A 245 -6.65 -1.26 0.64
CA ALA A 245 -8.00 -0.73 0.77
C ALA A 245 -8.22 0.02 2.09
N PHE A 246 -7.99 -0.61 3.25
CA PHE A 246 -8.33 -0.02 4.55
C PHE A 246 -7.32 0.99 5.06
N ILE A 247 -6.07 0.96 4.59
CA ILE A 247 -5.00 1.85 5.08
C ILE A 247 -4.57 2.80 3.98
N GLY A 248 -4.24 2.27 2.80
CA GLY A 248 -3.78 3.06 1.66
C GLY A 248 -4.85 4.03 1.16
N LEU A 249 -6.04 3.53 0.82
CA LEU A 249 -7.10 4.34 0.23
C LEU A 249 -7.51 5.55 1.08
N PRO A 250 -7.89 5.44 2.37
CA PRO A 250 -8.25 6.62 3.16
C PRO A 250 -7.10 7.62 3.30
N TYR A 251 -5.86 7.13 3.44
CA TYR A 251 -4.68 7.97 3.56
C TYR A 251 -4.40 8.77 2.26
N PHE A 252 -4.44 8.12 1.10
CA PHE A 252 -4.26 8.80 -0.19
C PHE A 252 -5.49 9.64 -0.59
N LEU A 253 -6.69 9.28 -0.12
CA LEU A 253 -7.88 10.11 -0.30
C LEU A 253 -7.76 11.44 0.44
N GLN A 254 -7.18 11.44 1.65
CA GLN A 254 -6.84 12.68 2.35
C GLN A 254 -5.84 13.52 1.53
N ALA A 255 -4.81 12.90 0.96
CA ALA A 255 -3.86 13.59 0.07
C ALA A 255 -4.54 14.22 -1.14
N TYR A 256 -5.49 13.50 -1.76
CA TYR A 256 -6.29 13.99 -2.88
C TYR A 256 -7.08 15.24 -2.49
N TYR A 257 -7.73 15.26 -1.33
CA TYR A 257 -8.50 16.42 -0.88
C TYR A 257 -7.63 17.61 -0.48
N LYS A 258 -6.47 17.37 0.17
CA LYS A 258 -5.47 18.43 0.39
C LYS A 258 -4.89 18.98 -0.92
N TRP A 259 -4.83 18.16 -1.98
CA TRP A 259 -4.48 18.66 -3.30
C TRP A 259 -5.60 19.51 -3.89
N LYS A 260 -6.85 19.05 -3.77
CA LYS A 260 -8.04 19.66 -4.38
C LYS A 260 -8.43 20.99 -3.76
N TYR A 261 -8.35 21.11 -2.43
CA TYR A 261 -8.72 22.30 -1.64
C TYR A 261 -7.51 22.81 -0.83
N PRO A 262 -6.41 23.18 -1.49
CA PRO A 262 -5.14 23.37 -0.80
C PRO A 262 -5.12 24.61 0.09
N GLU A 263 -5.89 25.65 -0.23
CA GLU A 263 -5.94 26.89 0.55
C GLU A 263 -6.84 26.69 1.78
N GLU A 264 -8.00 26.08 1.59
CA GLU A 264 -8.98 25.80 2.64
C GLU A 264 -8.37 24.86 3.70
N TYR A 265 -7.66 23.81 3.28
CA TYR A 265 -6.95 22.94 4.21
C TYR A 265 -5.80 23.66 4.92
N ARG A 266 -5.04 24.51 4.22
CA ARG A 266 -3.96 25.28 4.83
C ARG A 266 -4.50 26.16 5.97
N ASP A 267 -5.57 26.90 5.68
CA ASP A 267 -6.15 27.86 6.61
C ASP A 267 -6.81 27.13 7.79
N TRP A 268 -7.50 26.00 7.53
CA TRP A 268 -8.04 25.13 8.57
C TRP A 268 -6.95 24.50 9.46
N GLU A 269 -5.81 24.10 8.90
CA GLU A 269 -4.64 23.59 9.67
C GLU A 269 -3.82 24.72 10.33
N GLY A 270 -4.19 25.99 10.13
CA GLY A 270 -3.49 27.14 10.68
C GLY A 270 -2.04 27.28 10.19
N LYS A 271 -1.76 26.85 8.95
CA LYS A 271 -0.42 26.86 8.37
C LYS A 271 -0.16 28.13 7.59
N THR A 272 1.07 28.65 7.66
CA THR A 272 1.50 29.72 6.76
C THR A 272 1.66 29.19 5.33
N VAL A 273 1.63 30.09 4.35
CA VAL A 273 1.87 29.77 2.93
C VAL A 273 3.21 29.04 2.75
N GLU A 274 4.22 29.49 3.48
CA GLU A 274 5.55 28.91 3.45
C GLU A 274 5.60 27.50 4.05
N GLU A 275 4.97 27.27 5.20
CA GLU A 275 4.91 25.94 5.82
C GLU A 275 4.17 24.93 4.96
N TRP A 276 3.12 25.38 4.26
CA TRP A 276 2.29 24.52 3.42
C TRP A 276 2.98 24.15 2.10
N TYR A 277 3.42 25.16 1.35
CA TYR A 277 3.96 24.96 0.00
C TYR A 277 5.47 24.79 -0.04
N GLY A 278 6.20 25.36 0.93
CA GLY A 278 7.66 25.40 0.99
C GLY A 278 8.29 26.51 0.15
N LYS A 279 9.35 27.14 0.69
CA LYS A 279 10.10 28.24 0.04
C LYS A 279 10.44 28.01 -1.44
N ARG A 280 10.90 26.80 -1.79
CA ARG A 280 11.33 26.48 -3.16
C ARG A 280 10.17 26.45 -4.16
N TYR A 281 8.99 26.01 -3.71
CA TYR A 281 7.79 26.02 -4.52
C TYR A 281 7.33 27.46 -4.74
N LEU A 282 7.27 28.25 -3.67
CA LEU A 282 6.87 29.66 -3.73
C LEU A 282 7.81 30.52 -4.59
N LYS A 283 9.11 30.22 -4.62
CA LYS A 283 10.05 30.91 -5.54
C LYS A 283 9.66 30.76 -7.03
N LYS A 284 8.93 29.70 -7.38
CA LYS A 284 8.44 29.46 -8.74
C LYS A 284 6.98 29.86 -8.94
N HIS A 285 6.30 30.22 -7.85
CA HIS A 285 4.87 30.47 -7.75
C HIS A 285 4.63 31.68 -6.84
N SER A 286 5.20 32.84 -7.20
CA SER A 286 5.12 34.07 -6.40
C SER A 286 3.70 34.61 -6.29
N GLU A 287 2.83 34.29 -7.26
CA GLU A 287 1.42 34.64 -7.29
C GLU A 287 0.65 34.16 -6.04
N LEU A 288 1.11 33.07 -5.41
CA LEU A 288 0.51 32.54 -4.18
C LEU A 288 0.85 33.36 -2.94
N VAL A 289 1.92 34.15 -3.00
CA VAL A 289 2.32 35.07 -1.93
C VAL A 289 1.61 36.41 -2.12
N GLU A 290 1.53 36.90 -3.37
CA GLU A 290 0.89 38.16 -3.73
C GLU A 290 -0.61 38.17 -3.43
N LYS A 291 -1.34 37.12 -3.78
CA LYS A 291 -2.78 36.99 -3.47
C LYS A 291 -3.10 37.16 -1.98
N LYS A 292 -2.19 36.78 -1.08
CA LYS A 292 -2.39 36.92 0.37
C LYS A 292 -2.06 38.31 0.92
N ILE A 293 -1.38 39.15 0.14
CA ILE A 293 -1.15 40.55 0.50
C ILE A 293 -2.39 41.39 0.12
N GLU A 294 -3.16 40.93 -0.87
CA GLU A 294 -4.36 41.61 -1.38
C GLU A 294 -5.66 41.28 -0.61
N ASP A 295 -5.70 40.14 0.09
CA ASP A 295 -6.79 39.69 0.99
C ASP A 295 -6.57 40.13 2.46
#